data_AF-A0A1M3E6G6-F1
#
_entry.id   AF-A0A1M3E6G6-F1
#
_cell.length_a   1.000
_cell.length_b   1.000
_cell.length_c   1.000
_cell.angle_alpha   90.00
_cell.angle_beta   90.00
_cell.angle_gamma   90.00
#
_symmetry.space_group_name_H-M   'P 1'
#
loop_
_entity.id
_entity.type
_entity.pdbx_description
1 polymer ?
#
loop_
_entity_poly.entity_id
_entity_poly.type
_entity_poly.pdbx_seq_one_letter_code
_entity_poly.pdbx_strand_id
1 'polypeptide(L)'
;MGIISALSGWNYLIIIAALLSVSLLWGYYNVGTVYLALHKLRKGKYEESEQILDLTRKPEKLNKTRRAYYYYIKAYVARERDDFEMSKQFFHLALEQGLKTEHDQAIALLALADISVIQGDKEKARAYLGRMRGLKVQPQLMPQIRQMQEYLGEIFV
;
A
#
# COMPACT_ATOMS: atom_id res chain seq x y z
N MET A 1 -53.98 -22.04 -13.03
CA MET A 1 -53.23 -20.78 -12.83
C MET A 1 -52.24 -20.80 -11.65
N GLY A 2 -51.93 -21.95 -11.00
CA GLY A 2 -51.04 -21.98 -9.83
C GLY A 2 -49.58 -22.38 -10.08
N ILE A 3 -49.28 -23.04 -11.20
CA ILE A 3 -47.94 -23.59 -11.49
C ILE A 3 -47.06 -22.56 -12.23
N ILE A 4 -47.69 -21.70 -13.04
CA ILE A 4 -46.99 -20.68 -13.86
C ILE A 4 -46.46 -19.53 -12.97
N SER A 5 -47.17 -19.17 -11.90
CA SER A 5 -46.71 -18.17 -10.93
C SER A 5 -45.53 -18.67 -10.08
N ALA A 6 -45.51 -19.95 -9.70
CA ALA A 6 -44.40 -20.57 -8.97
C ALA A 6 -43.11 -20.63 -9.82
N LEU A 7 -43.23 -20.91 -11.13
CA LEU A 7 -42.09 -20.88 -12.06
C LEU A 7 -41.50 -19.46 -12.22
N SER A 8 -42.36 -18.44 -12.19
CA SER A 8 -41.92 -17.04 -12.31
C SER A 8 -41.09 -16.58 -11.10
N GLY A 9 -41.43 -17.05 -9.89
CA GLY A 9 -40.69 -16.75 -8.66
C GLY A 9 -39.27 -17.30 -8.65
N TRP A 10 -39.07 -18.50 -9.21
CA TRP A 10 -37.75 -19.14 -9.27
C TRP A 10 -36.78 -18.39 -10.20
N ASN A 11 -37.30 -17.84 -11.30
CA ASN A 11 -36.51 -17.01 -12.21
C ASN A 11 -36.01 -15.74 -11.53
N TYR A 12 -36.83 -15.08 -10.69
CA TYR A 12 -36.38 -13.92 -9.92
C TYR A 12 -35.27 -14.29 -8.92
N LEU A 13 -35.38 -15.45 -8.25
CA LEU A 13 -34.33 -15.92 -7.35
C LEU A 13 -33.01 -16.20 -8.09
N ILE A 14 -33.06 -16.80 -9.27
CA ILE A 14 -31.87 -17.04 -10.11
C ILE A 14 -31.26 -15.72 -10.59
N ILE A 15 -32.08 -14.75 -11.01
CA ILE A 15 -31.61 -13.43 -11.45
C ILE A 15 -30.95 -12.65 -10.29
N ILE A 16 -31.55 -12.68 -9.10
CA ILE A 16 -30.98 -12.03 -7.91
C ILE A 16 -29.66 -12.71 -7.50
N ALA A 17 -29.62 -14.04 -7.50
CA ALA A 17 -28.40 -14.80 -7.20
C ALA A 17 -27.28 -14.54 -8.23
N ALA A 18 -27.62 -14.45 -9.52
CA ALA A 18 -26.69 -14.12 -10.58
C ALA A 18 -26.15 -12.69 -10.43
N LEU A 19 -27.02 -11.70 -10.15
CA LEU A 19 -26.62 -10.31 -9.90
C LEU A 19 -25.71 -10.19 -8.67
N LEU A 20 -26.02 -10.89 -7.57
CA LEU A 20 -25.16 -10.97 -6.40
C LEU A 20 -23.80 -11.58 -6.74
N SER A 21 -23.78 -12.69 -7.47
CA SER A 21 -22.54 -13.36 -7.87
C SER A 21 -21.64 -12.44 -8.70
N VAL A 22 -22.18 -11.76 -9.72
CA VAL A 22 -21.44 -10.79 -10.54
C VAL A 22 -20.94 -9.61 -9.70
N SER A 23 -21.76 -9.09 -8.78
CA SER A 23 -21.38 -8.00 -7.88
C SER A 23 -20.24 -8.41 -6.94
N LEU A 24 -20.28 -9.62 -6.37
CA LEU A 24 -19.21 -10.15 -5.52
C LEU A 24 -17.91 -10.36 -6.31
N LEU A 25 -18.00 -10.91 -7.52
CA LEU A 25 -16.83 -11.10 -8.39
C LEU A 25 -16.20 -9.76 -8.77
N TRP A 26 -17.02 -8.77 -9.11
CA TRP A 26 -16.55 -7.41 -9.41
C TRP A 26 -15.85 -6.75 -8.20
N GLY A 27 -16.42 -6.94 -7.01
CA GLY A 27 -15.80 -6.51 -5.76
C GLY A 27 -14.46 -7.20 -5.52
N TYR A 28 -14.40 -8.52 -5.69
CA TYR A 28 -13.20 -9.33 -5.48
C TYR A 28 -12.05 -8.92 -6.42
N TYR A 29 -12.33 -8.74 -7.71
CA TYR A 29 -11.31 -8.36 -8.69
C TYR A 29 -10.75 -6.96 -8.43
N ASN A 30 -11.58 -5.96 -8.08
CA ASN A 30 -11.08 -4.62 -7.77
C ASN A 30 -10.33 -4.55 -6.42
N VAL A 31 -10.58 -5.50 -5.52
CA VAL A 31 -10.00 -5.54 -4.18
C VAL A 31 -8.68 -6.32 -4.13
N GLY A 32 -8.55 -7.36 -4.96
CA GLY A 32 -7.37 -8.23 -4.99
C GLY A 32 -6.15 -7.60 -5.65
N THR A 33 -6.34 -6.66 -6.58
CA THR A 33 -5.26 -6.07 -7.39
C THR A 33 -4.17 -5.40 -6.56
N VAL A 34 -4.54 -4.63 -5.52
CA VAL A 34 -3.56 -3.89 -4.70
C VAL A 34 -2.61 -4.83 -3.95
N TYR A 35 -3.12 -5.91 -3.35
CA TYR A 35 -2.27 -6.87 -2.64
C TYR A 35 -1.42 -7.69 -3.60
N LEU A 36 -1.95 -8.00 -4.80
CA LEU A 36 -1.17 -8.66 -5.84
C LEU A 36 -0.02 -7.76 -6.33
N ALA A 37 -0.29 -6.47 -6.55
CA ALA A 37 0.72 -5.48 -6.88
C ALA A 37 1.76 -5.36 -5.76
N LEU A 38 1.34 -5.31 -4.49
CA LEU A 38 2.25 -5.30 -3.33
C LEU A 38 3.15 -6.53 -3.29
N HIS A 39 2.64 -7.71 -3.66
CA HIS A 39 3.44 -8.93 -3.73
C HIS A 39 4.50 -8.86 -4.83
N LYS A 40 4.18 -8.27 -5.99
CA LYS A 40 5.17 -8.01 -7.06
C LYS A 40 6.21 -6.99 -6.62
N LEU A 41 5.78 -5.92 -5.94
CA LEU A 41 6.64 -4.89 -5.37
C LEU A 41 7.70 -5.49 -4.43
N ARG A 42 7.27 -6.35 -3.50
CA ARG A 42 8.17 -7.02 -2.54
C ARG A 42 9.21 -7.94 -3.19
N LYS A 43 9.03 -8.29 -4.47
CA LYS A 43 9.98 -9.07 -5.28
C LYS A 43 10.87 -8.18 -6.16
N GLY A 44 10.82 -6.86 -6.00
CA GLY A 44 11.57 -5.91 -6.83
C GLY A 44 11.02 -5.74 -8.25
N LYS A 45 9.80 -6.22 -8.53
CA LYS A 45 9.18 -6.11 -9.85
C LYS A 45 8.29 -4.87 -9.91
N TYR A 46 8.91 -3.69 -9.96
CA TYR A 46 8.22 -2.39 -9.90
C TYR A 46 7.30 -2.15 -11.11
N GLU A 47 7.79 -2.41 -12.32
CA GLU A 47 7.01 -2.30 -13.57
C GLU A 47 5.75 -3.17 -13.55
N GLU A 48 5.89 -4.48 -13.22
CA GLU A 48 4.75 -5.39 -13.11
C GLU A 48 3.79 -4.96 -11.99
N SER A 49 4.32 -4.41 -10.89
CA SER A 49 3.50 -3.92 -9.78
C SER A 49 2.63 -2.75 -10.22
N GLU A 50 3.20 -1.80 -10.95
CA GLU A 50 2.48 -0.63 -11.48
C GLU A 50 1.40 -1.06 -12.48
N GLN A 51 1.72 -1.95 -13.43
CA GLN A 51 0.74 -2.46 -14.39
C GLN A 51 -0.48 -3.09 -13.71
N ILE A 52 -0.27 -3.87 -12.64
CA ILE A 52 -1.36 -4.45 -11.86
C ILE A 52 -2.10 -3.38 -11.06
N LEU A 53 -1.38 -2.36 -10.57
CA LEU A 53 -1.97 -1.25 -9.84
C LEU A 53 -2.89 -0.40 -10.74
N ASP A 54 -2.52 -0.21 -12.01
CA ASP A 54 -3.28 0.56 -13.01
C ASP A 54 -4.63 -0.08 -13.38
N LEU A 55 -4.76 -1.39 -13.18
CA LEU A 55 -6.06 -2.07 -13.26
C LEU A 55 -7.07 -1.54 -12.22
N THR A 56 -6.57 -0.91 -11.15
CA THR A 56 -7.39 -0.30 -10.10
C THR A 56 -7.91 1.06 -10.57
N ARG A 57 -8.97 1.04 -11.39
CA ARG A 57 -9.57 2.22 -12.03
C ARG A 57 -10.06 3.31 -11.09
N LYS A 58 -10.37 2.99 -9.82
CA LYS A 58 -11.00 3.91 -8.85
C LYS A 58 -10.39 3.77 -7.45
N PRO A 59 -9.18 4.30 -7.21
CA PRO A 59 -8.50 4.21 -5.91
C PRO A 59 -9.28 4.89 -4.77
N GLU A 60 -10.12 5.88 -5.06
CA GLU A 60 -10.95 6.60 -4.10
C GLU A 60 -12.01 5.73 -3.41
N LYS A 61 -12.44 4.65 -4.08
CA LYS A 61 -13.41 3.68 -3.54
C LYS A 61 -12.77 2.61 -2.65
N LEU A 62 -11.44 2.58 -2.56
CA LEU A 62 -10.74 1.63 -1.71
C LEU A 62 -10.93 1.98 -0.23
N ASN A 63 -11.07 0.95 0.60
CA ASN A 63 -10.99 1.12 2.04
C ASN A 63 -9.62 1.72 2.44
N LYS A 64 -9.56 2.48 3.54
CA LYS A 64 -8.39 3.26 3.99
C LYS A 64 -7.08 2.47 3.90
N THR A 65 -7.07 1.25 4.45
CA THR A 65 -5.88 0.37 4.42
C THR A 65 -5.44 -0.01 2.99
N ARG A 66 -6.37 -0.31 2.09
CA ARG A 66 -6.02 -0.65 0.69
C ARG A 66 -5.51 0.57 -0.05
N ARG A 67 -6.09 1.73 0.23
CA ARG A 67 -5.63 3.02 -0.30
C ARG A 67 -4.24 3.36 0.21
N ALA A 68 -3.93 3.06 1.47
CA ALA A 68 -2.59 3.20 2.03
C ALA A 68 -1.56 2.37 1.23
N TYR A 69 -1.88 1.10 0.95
CA TYR A 69 -1.00 0.26 0.12
C TYR A 69 -0.93 0.70 -1.34
N TYR A 70 -2.01 1.27 -1.90
CA TYR A 70 -1.98 1.87 -3.24
C TYR A 70 -0.95 3.01 -3.30
N TYR A 71 -0.98 3.95 -2.34
CA TYR A 71 0.02 5.01 -2.27
C TYR A 71 1.41 4.48 -1.95
N TYR A 72 1.54 3.47 -1.09
CA TYR A 72 2.81 2.83 -0.80
C TYR A 72 3.48 2.28 -2.06
N ILE A 73 2.74 1.56 -2.91
CA ILE A 73 3.27 1.05 -4.18
C ILE A 73 3.67 2.21 -5.11
N LYS A 74 2.82 3.23 -5.25
CA LYS A 74 3.15 4.42 -6.04
C LYS A 74 4.41 5.14 -5.55
N ALA A 75 4.63 5.18 -4.24
CA ALA A 75 5.82 5.78 -3.66
C ALA A 75 7.11 5.07 -4.12
N TYR A 76 7.10 3.74 -4.16
CA TYR A 76 8.22 2.96 -4.67
C TYR A 76 8.41 3.10 -6.17
N VAL A 77 7.33 3.12 -6.95
CA VAL A 77 7.40 3.34 -8.41
C VAL A 77 7.98 4.72 -8.72
N ALA A 78 7.55 5.76 -8.00
CA ALA A 78 8.13 7.10 -8.14
C ALA A 78 9.61 7.13 -7.76
N ARG A 79 9.99 6.42 -6.68
CA ARG A 79 11.39 6.29 -6.25
C ARG A 79 12.26 5.59 -7.29
N GLU A 80 11.77 4.53 -7.92
CA GLU A 80 12.48 3.80 -9.00
C GLU A 80 12.74 4.69 -10.23
N ARG A 81 11.89 5.72 -10.42
CA ARG A 81 12.03 6.73 -11.48
C ARG A 81 12.85 7.96 -11.06
N ASP A 82 13.54 7.87 -9.92
CA ASP A 82 14.27 8.98 -9.29
C ASP A 82 13.40 10.23 -8.97
N ASP A 83 12.08 10.08 -8.93
CA ASP A 83 11.14 11.13 -8.53
C ASP A 83 10.93 11.11 -7.01
N PHE A 84 11.93 11.62 -6.30
CA PHE A 84 11.95 11.64 -4.84
C PHE A 84 10.87 12.53 -4.22
N GLU A 85 10.46 13.61 -4.91
CA GLU A 85 9.41 14.50 -4.42
C GLU A 85 8.04 13.81 -4.46
N MET A 86 7.67 13.19 -5.58
CA MET A 86 6.44 12.41 -5.66
C MET A 86 6.48 11.20 -4.73
N SER A 87 7.62 10.52 -4.63
CA SER A 87 7.80 9.38 -3.73
C SER A 87 7.50 9.78 -2.28
N LYS A 88 8.07 10.90 -1.82
CA LYS A 88 7.86 11.44 -0.48
C LYS A 88 6.39 11.76 -0.22
N GLN A 89 5.72 12.44 -1.15
CA GLN A 89 4.29 12.74 -1.04
C GLN A 89 3.46 11.47 -0.91
N PHE A 90 3.72 10.45 -1.71
CA PHE A 90 3.00 9.18 -1.64
C PHE A 90 3.28 8.40 -0.35
N PHE A 91 4.51 8.38 0.16
CA PHE A 91 4.80 7.76 1.45
C PHE A 91 4.07 8.46 2.60
N HIS A 92 3.98 9.79 2.57
CA HIS A 92 3.17 10.54 3.53
C HIS A 92 1.70 10.17 3.46
N LEU A 93 1.12 10.13 2.25
CA LEU A 93 -0.27 9.70 2.05
C LEU A 93 -0.48 8.26 2.51
N ALA A 94 0.46 7.36 2.26
CA ALA A 94 0.37 5.97 2.71
C ALA A 94 0.31 5.86 4.24
N LEU A 95 1.16 6.62 4.94
CA LEU A 95 1.16 6.66 6.40
C LEU A 95 -0.12 7.30 6.97
N GLU A 96 -0.60 8.38 6.35
CA GLU A 96 -1.84 9.07 6.76
C GLU A 96 -3.07 8.17 6.60
N GLN A 97 -3.16 7.43 5.50
CA GLN A 97 -4.26 6.49 5.25
C GLN A 97 -4.21 5.24 6.15
N GLY A 98 -3.08 4.97 6.79
CA GLY A 98 -2.89 3.89 7.75
C GLY A 98 -2.51 2.56 7.11
N LEU A 99 -1.20 2.31 7.01
CA LEU A 99 -0.65 0.99 6.65
C LEU A 99 -1.00 -0.04 7.74
N LYS A 100 -1.37 -1.25 7.31
CA LYS A 100 -1.90 -2.30 8.20
C LYS A 100 -0.88 -2.81 9.21
N THR A 101 0.39 -2.91 8.80
CA THR A 101 1.44 -3.53 9.62
C THR A 101 2.44 -2.48 10.09
N GLU A 102 2.86 -2.58 11.35
CA GLU A 102 3.93 -1.75 11.91
C GLU A 102 5.25 -1.91 11.15
N HIS A 103 5.46 -3.08 10.54
CA HIS A 103 6.61 -3.33 9.68
C HIS A 103 6.59 -2.49 8.40
N ASP A 104 5.46 -2.46 7.67
CA ASP A 104 5.34 -1.62 6.46
C ASP A 104 5.40 -0.13 6.83
N GLN A 105 4.87 0.26 8.01
CA GLN A 105 5.01 1.63 8.53
C GLN A 105 6.48 1.99 8.80
N ALA A 106 7.24 1.09 9.41
CA ALA A 106 8.66 1.27 9.67
C ALA A 106 9.46 1.40 8.36
N ILE A 107 9.15 0.59 7.35
CA ILE A 107 9.77 0.70 6.03
C ILE A 107 9.46 2.05 5.36
N ALA A 108 8.20 2.49 5.40
CA ALA A 108 7.81 3.79 4.84
C ALA A 108 8.53 4.96 5.52
N LEU A 109 8.66 4.92 6.86
CA LEU A 109 9.39 5.94 7.62
C LEU A 109 10.89 5.92 7.31
N LEU A 110 11.49 4.74 7.16
CA LEU A 110 12.89 4.61 6.76
C LEU A 110 13.12 5.17 5.35
N ALA A 111 12.22 4.90 4.41
CA ALA A 111 12.28 5.44 3.05
C ALA A 111 12.16 6.98 3.06
N LEU A 112 11.30 7.54 3.89
CA LEU A 112 11.21 9.00 4.09
C LEU A 112 12.48 9.58 4.69
N ALA A 113 13.10 8.89 5.67
CA ALA A 113 14.37 9.31 6.24
C ALA A 113 15.49 9.35 5.19
N ASP A 114 15.55 8.31 4.36
CA ASP A 114 16.51 8.20 3.26
C ASP A 114 16.31 9.30 2.21
N ILE A 115 15.07 9.55 1.77
CA ILE A 115 14.76 10.66 0.86
C ILE A 115 15.15 12.01 1.47
N SER A 116 14.87 12.23 2.76
CA SER A 116 15.28 13.45 3.45
C SER A 116 16.78 13.64 3.52
N VAL A 117 17.55 12.56 3.68
CA VAL A 117 19.02 12.60 3.60
C VAL A 117 19.50 13.02 2.21
N ILE A 118 18.93 12.43 1.15
CA ILE A 118 19.24 12.80 -0.25
C ILE A 118 18.97 14.29 -0.49
N GLN A 119 17.89 14.81 0.09
CA GLN A 119 17.51 16.23 0.01
C GLN A 119 18.33 17.16 0.93
N GLY A 120 19.27 16.63 1.72
CA GLY A 120 20.09 17.41 2.66
C GLY A 120 19.40 17.78 3.97
N ASP A 121 18.17 17.31 4.21
CA ASP A 121 17.36 17.62 5.40
C ASP A 121 17.54 16.55 6.48
N LYS A 122 18.69 16.60 7.17
CA LYS A 122 19.03 15.66 8.24
C LYS A 122 18.11 15.76 9.46
N GLU A 123 17.50 16.93 9.70
CA GLU A 123 16.58 17.12 10.82
C GLU A 123 15.29 16.31 10.61
N LYS A 124 14.69 16.40 9.42
CA LYS A 124 13.53 15.55 9.08
C LYS A 124 13.87 14.07 9.09
N ALA A 125 15.04 13.70 8.60
CA ALA A 125 15.49 12.29 8.64
C ALA A 125 15.49 11.74 10.07
N ARG A 126 16.04 12.50 11.04
CA ARG A 126 16.02 12.13 12.46
C ARG A 126 14.60 12.06 13.01
N ALA A 127 13.73 13.00 12.64
CA ALA A 127 12.33 13.00 13.06
C ALA A 127 11.60 11.72 12.60
N TYR A 128 11.82 11.26 11.36
CA TYR A 128 11.24 10.01 10.87
C TYR A 128 11.77 8.78 11.61
N LEU A 129 13.08 8.69 11.85
CA LEU A 129 13.66 7.61 12.66
C LEU A 129 13.12 7.61 14.10
N GLY A 130 12.90 8.80 14.68
CA GLY A 130 12.28 8.94 16.00
C GLY A 130 10.86 8.34 16.04
N ARG A 131 10.06 8.57 14.99
CA ARG A 131 8.70 7.99 14.86
C ARG A 131 8.71 6.46 14.74
N MET A 132 9.81 5.85 14.29
CA MET A 132 9.92 4.40 14.17
C MET A 132 10.11 3.69 15.51
N ARG A 133 10.59 4.37 16.56
CA ARG A 133 10.93 3.74 17.86
C ARG A 133 9.75 3.06 18.55
N GLY A 134 8.52 3.50 18.26
CA GLY A 134 7.30 2.89 18.81
C GLY A 134 6.77 1.70 18.02
N LEU A 135 7.41 1.32 16.91
CA LEU A 135 6.94 0.28 15.99
C LEU A 135 7.69 -1.03 16.22
N LYS A 136 7.01 -2.18 16.07
CA LYS A 136 7.65 -3.49 16.02
C LYS A 136 8.39 -3.66 14.69
N VAL A 137 9.64 -3.25 14.69
CA VAL A 137 10.53 -3.41 13.55
C VAL A 137 11.12 -4.82 13.52
N GLN A 138 11.01 -5.48 12.36
CA GLN A 138 11.59 -6.81 12.19
C GLN A 138 13.14 -6.74 12.20
N PRO A 139 13.83 -7.78 12.71
CA PRO A 139 15.30 -7.81 12.79
C PRO A 139 16.00 -7.55 11.46
N GLN A 140 15.38 -7.93 10.35
CA GLN A 140 15.91 -7.76 8.99
C GLN A 140 16.09 -6.28 8.59
N LEU A 141 15.34 -5.36 9.19
CA LEU A 141 15.44 -3.92 8.91
C LEU A 141 16.49 -3.22 9.78
N MET A 142 16.95 -3.86 10.87
CA MET A 142 17.90 -3.29 11.82
C MET A 142 19.21 -2.83 11.17
N PRO A 143 19.84 -3.59 10.24
CA PRO A 143 21.07 -3.15 9.59
C PRO A 143 20.92 -1.81 8.86
N GLN A 144 19.80 -1.62 8.14
CA GLN A 144 19.53 -0.39 7.39
C GLN A 144 19.27 0.79 8.32
N ILE A 145 18.54 0.57 9.42
CA ILE A 145 18.28 1.62 10.41
C ILE A 145 19.59 2.05 11.08
N ARG A 146 20.45 1.10 11.47
CA ARG A 146 21.75 1.39 12.08
C ARG A 146 22.67 2.16 11.14
N GLN A 147 22.71 1.77 9.87
CA GLN A 147 23.48 2.48 8.86
C GLN A 147 23.00 3.94 8.71
N MET A 148 21.68 4.15 8.68
CA MET A 148 21.10 5.50 8.62
C MET A 148 21.41 6.32 9.88
N GLN A 149 21.33 5.69 11.05
CA GLN A 149 21.68 6.29 12.34
C GLN A 149 23.15 6.73 12.40
N GLU A 150 24.06 5.86 11.97
CA GLU A 150 25.50 6.14 11.88
C GLU A 150 25.77 7.32 10.93
N TYR A 151 25.14 7.33 9.75
CA TYR A 151 25.25 8.44 8.79
C TYR A 151 24.79 9.79 9.38
N LEU A 152 23.74 9.77 10.20
CA LEU A 152 23.20 10.96 10.86
C LEU A 152 24.00 11.38 12.10
N GLY A 153 25.01 10.60 12.48
CA GLY A 153 25.83 10.81 13.68
C GLY A 153 25.08 10.49 14.98
N GLU A 154 24.02 9.68 14.91
CA GLU A 154 23.19 9.32 16.05
C GLU A 154 23.35 7.85 16.39
N ILE A 155 24.32 7.51 17.25
CA ILE A 155 24.41 6.18 17.85
C ILE A 155 23.41 6.14 19.01
N PHE A 156 22.17 5.75 18.72
CA PHE A 156 21.25 5.38 19.80
C PHE A 156 21.53 3.94 20.19
N VAL A 157 22.21 3.81 21.33
CA VAL A 157 22.32 2.56 22.12
C VAL A 157 20.94 2.14 22.60
#